data_AF-A0A931AH19-F1
#
_entry.id   AF-A0A931AH19-F1
#
_cell.length_a   1.000
_cell.length_b   1.000
_cell.length_c   1.000
_cell.angle_alpha   90.00
_cell.angle_beta   90.00
_cell.angle_gamma   90.00
#
_symmetry.space_group_name_H-M   'P 1'
#
loop_
_entity.id
_entity.type
_entity.pdbx_description
1 polymer ?
#
loop_
_entity_poly.entity_id
_entity_poly.type
_entity_poly.pdbx_seq_one_letter_code
_entity_poly.pdbx_strand_id
1 'polypeptide(L)'
;MTLVRGKSKAISVYVRARSTANVRDVRDGTYRIYFTTGYRFSTSKGRFARSAVYQRFNDRLKFATTSRQYSIWTLTLNPVKGGNARTSSVNPKDFPA
;
A
#
# COMPACT_ATOMS: atom_id res chain seq x y z
N MET A 1 -3.69 2.14 -1.88
CA MET A 1 -2.65 1.25 -1.35
C MET A 1 -3.03 -0.18 -1.71
N THR A 2 -2.06 -0.99 -2.09
CA THR A 2 -2.24 -2.38 -2.49
C THR A 2 -1.15 -3.24 -1.87
N LEU A 3 -1.54 -4.31 -1.17
CA LEU A 3 -0.62 -5.30 -0.61
C LEU A 3 -0.64 -6.55 -1.49
N VAL A 4 0.54 -7.01 -1.89
CA VAL A 4 0.75 -8.20 -2.71
C VAL A 4 1.44 -9.27 -1.88
N ARG A 5 0.86 -10.48 -1.86
CA ARG A 5 1.44 -11.67 -1.22
C ARG A 5 1.79 -12.68 -2.30
N GLY A 6 3.08 -13.02 -2.41
CA GLY A 6 3.57 -13.81 -3.54
C GLY A 6 3.41 -13.03 -4.86
N LYS A 7 2.60 -13.56 -5.78
CA LYS A 7 2.27 -12.95 -7.08
C LYS A 7 0.85 -12.36 -7.13
N SER A 8 0.07 -12.48 -6.06
CA SER A 8 -1.35 -12.14 -6.06
C SER A 8 -1.65 -10.93 -5.19
N LYS A 9 -2.61 -10.11 -5.63
CA LYS A 9 -3.18 -9.05 -4.82
C LYS A 9 -3.91 -9.65 -3.63
N ALA A 10 -3.56 -9.20 -2.43
CA ALA A 10 -4.19 -9.67 -1.20
C ALA A 10 -5.18 -8.64 -0.66
N ILE A 11 -4.79 -7.36 -0.62
CA ILE A 11 -5.59 -6.27 -0.07
C ILE A 11 -5.45 -5.05 -0.99
N SER A 12 -6.55 -4.35 -1.25
CA SER A 12 -6.56 -3.06 -1.94
C SER A 12 -7.45 -2.08 -1.20
N VAL A 13 -6.92 -0.90 -0.87
CA VAL A 13 -7.63 0.11 -0.08
C VAL A 13 -7.39 1.49 -0.66
N TYR A 14 -8.47 2.24 -0.81
CA TYR A 14 -8.41 3.67 -1.06
C TYR A 14 -8.36 4.42 0.28
N VAL A 15 -7.39 5.33 0.42
CA VAL A 15 -7.23 6.18 1.61
C VAL A 15 -7.33 7.63 1.17
N ARG A 16 -8.28 8.37 1.75
CA ARG A 16 -8.41 9.81 1.50
C ARG A 16 -7.27 10.56 2.15
N ALA A 17 -6.92 11.72 1.58
CA ALA A 17 -5.90 12.59 2.15
C ALA A 17 -6.25 12.97 3.59
N ARG A 18 -5.26 12.93 4.49
CA ARG A 18 -5.41 13.19 5.94
C ARG A 18 -6.38 12.24 6.66
N SER A 19 -6.65 11.07 6.08
CA SER A 19 -7.48 10.04 6.71
C SER A 19 -6.67 8.77 6.95
N THR A 20 -7.14 7.95 7.89
CA THR A 20 -6.58 6.63 8.18
C THR A 20 -7.59 5.57 7.76
N ALA A 21 -7.11 4.50 7.14
CA ALA A 21 -7.91 3.31 6.85
C ALA A 21 -7.37 2.13 7.66
N ASN A 22 -8.26 1.42 8.34
CA ASN A 22 -7.92 0.23 9.11
C ASN A 22 -8.32 -1.00 8.31
N VAL A 23 -7.37 -1.91 8.09
CA VAL A 23 -7.62 -3.20 7.44
C VAL A 23 -7.62 -4.27 8.50
N ARG A 24 -8.70 -5.05 8.57
CA ARG A 24 -8.83 -6.21 9.44
C ARG A 24 -8.68 -7.49 8.61
N ASP A 25 -8.58 -8.63 9.29
CA ASP A 25 -8.52 -9.96 8.66
C ASP A 25 -7.33 -10.14 7.69
N VAL A 26 -6.19 -9.55 8.06
CA VAL A 26 -4.93 -9.72 7.34
C VAL A 26 -4.40 -11.12 7.63
N ARG A 27 -4.26 -11.95 6.59
CA ARG A 27 -3.65 -13.26 6.72
C ARG A 27 -2.15 -13.15 7.03
N ASP A 28 -1.61 -14.15 7.72
CA ASP A 28 -0.17 -14.21 7.93
C ASP A 28 0.60 -14.30 6.60
N GLY A 29 1.76 -13.65 6.57
CA GLY A 29 2.63 -13.67 5.41
C GLY A 29 3.53 -12.46 5.27
N THR A 30 4.29 -12.47 4.18
CA THR A 30 5.16 -11.37 3.78
C THR A 30 4.59 -10.66 2.56
N TYR A 31 4.50 -9.35 2.64
CA TYR A 31 3.80 -8.50 1.70
C TYR A 31 4.75 -7.50 1.05
N ARG A 32 4.56 -7.29 -0.26
CA ARG A 32 5.07 -6.11 -0.96
C ARG A 32 3.97 -5.05 -0.95
N ILE A 33 4.31 -3.83 -0.54
CA ILE A 33 3.37 -2.72 -0.45
C ILE A 33 3.58 -1.80 -1.63
N TYR A 34 2.53 -1.60 -2.40
CA TYR A 34 2.44 -0.65 -3.50
C TYR A 34 1.44 0.44 -3.12
N PHE A 35 1.68 1.67 -3.54
CA PHE A 35 0.75 2.75 -3.34
C PHE A 35 0.82 3.75 -4.47
N THR A 36 -0.31 4.41 -4.68
CA THR A 36 -0.44 5.50 -5.63
C THR A 36 -0.97 6.70 -4.88
N THR A 37 -0.38 7.86 -5.14
CA THR A 37 -0.90 9.16 -4.68
C THR A 37 -1.27 10.00 -5.90
N GLY A 38 -2.12 11.00 -5.70
CA GLY A 38 -2.54 11.90 -6.77
C GLY A 38 -3.84 12.62 -6.43
N TYR A 39 -4.41 13.27 -7.44
CA TYR A 39 -5.65 14.03 -7.32
C TYR A 39 -6.74 13.46 -8.22
N ARG A 40 -8.00 13.76 -7.87
CA ARG A 40 -9.20 13.35 -8.61
C ARG A 40 -9.25 11.84 -8.85
N PHE A 41 -9.40 11.07 -7.77
CA PHE A 41 -9.57 9.62 -7.88
C PHE A 41 -10.86 9.30 -8.65
N SER A 42 -10.73 8.55 -9.75
CA SER A 42 -11.85 8.03 -10.53
C SER A 42 -12.19 6.64 -10.02
N THR A 43 -13.37 6.49 -9.42
CA THR A 43 -13.88 5.19 -8.95
C THR A 43 -14.07 4.22 -10.10
N SER A 44 -14.64 4.68 -11.22
CA SER A 44 -14.85 3.86 -12.42
C SER A 44 -13.56 3.35 -13.05
N LYS A 45 -12.47 4.12 -12.98
CA LYS A 45 -11.15 3.73 -13.52
C LYS A 45 -10.21 3.15 -12.47
N GLY A 46 -10.59 3.16 -11.19
CA GLY A 46 -9.76 2.72 -10.07
C GLY A 46 -8.44 3.46 -9.90
N ARG A 47 -8.31 4.71 -10.39
CA ARG A 47 -7.01 5.44 -10.41
C ARG A 47 -7.17 6.95 -10.27
N PHE A 48 -6.09 7.62 -9.87
CA PHE A 48 -6.01 9.08 -9.86
C PHE A 48 -5.93 9.61 -11.30
N ALA A 49 -6.76 10.61 -11.61
CA ALA A 49 -6.81 11.22 -12.93
C ALA A 49 -5.78 12.34 -13.14
N ARG A 50 -5.14 12.83 -12.07
CA ARG A 50 -4.16 13.92 -12.14
C ARG A 50 -2.98 13.67 -11.20
N SER A 51 -1.76 13.91 -11.71
CA SER A 51 -0.49 13.79 -10.99
C SER A 51 -0.36 12.46 -10.23
N ALA A 52 -0.72 11.36 -10.90
CA ALA A 52 -0.64 10.03 -10.31
C ALA A 52 0.84 9.61 -10.18
N VAL A 53 1.28 9.35 -8.95
CA VAL A 53 2.63 8.87 -8.66
C VAL A 53 2.53 7.46 -8.10
N TYR A 54 3.21 6.52 -8.73
CA TYR A 54 3.17 5.10 -8.40
C TYR A 54 4.48 4.70 -7.72
N GLN A 55 4.37 4.12 -6.52
CA GLN A 55 5.51 3.83 -5.67
C GLN A 55 5.35 2.47 -4.99
N ARG A 56 6.47 1.91 -4.55
CA ARG A 56 6.54 0.69 -3.75
C ARG A 56 7.48 0.91 -2.58
N PHE A 57 7.17 0.30 -1.44
CA PHE A 57 8.11 0.20 -0.33
C PHE A 57 9.23 -0.78 -0.70
N ASN A 58 10.47 -0.42 -0.40
CA ASN A 58 11.61 -1.28 -0.69
C ASN A 58 11.59 -2.51 0.22
N ASP A 59 11.29 -2.28 1.48
CA ASP A 59 11.16 -3.31 2.49
C ASP A 59 9.85 -4.07 2.35
N ARG A 60 9.89 -5.34 2.75
CA ARG A 60 8.71 -6.19 2.82
C ARG A 60 8.11 -6.09 4.21
N LEU A 61 6.78 -6.06 4.27
CA LEU A 61 6.05 -6.11 5.52
C LEU A 61 5.77 -7.56 5.89
N LYS A 62 6.15 -7.98 7.09
CA LYS A 62 5.79 -9.30 7.64
C LYS A 62 4.66 -9.13 8.64
N PHE A 63 3.53 -9.76 8.36
CA PHE A 63 2.41 -9.87 9.29
C PHE A 63 2.36 -11.31 9.83
N ALA A 64 2.31 -11.44 11.14
CA ALA A 64 2.23 -12.72 11.82
C ALA A 64 1.27 -12.65 13.00
N THR A 65 0.58 -13.75 13.23
CA THR A 65 -0.37 -13.97 14.31
C THR A 65 0.09 -15.17 15.12
N THR A 66 -0.05 -15.08 16.44
CA THR A 66 0.13 -16.18 17.39
C THR A 66 -1.22 -16.47 18.05
N SER A 67 -1.28 -17.46 18.94
CA SER A 67 -2.52 -17.76 19.67
C SER A 67 -3.06 -16.60 20.53
N ARG A 68 -2.25 -15.58 20.83
CA ARG A 68 -2.63 -14.47 21.73
C ARG A 68 -2.28 -13.07 21.22
N GLN A 69 -1.49 -12.96 20.16
CA GLN A 69 -0.94 -11.67 19.69
C GLN A 69 -0.90 -11.63 18.16
N TYR A 70 -0.94 -10.43 17.59
CA TYR A 70 -0.72 -10.20 16.17
C TYR A 70 0.17 -8.98 15.95
N SER A 71 0.82 -8.91 14.79
CA SER A 71 1.67 -7.80 14.40
C SER A 71 0.82 -6.56 14.09
N ILE A 72 1.19 -5.38 14.58
CA ILE A 72 0.55 -4.11 14.19
C ILE A 72 1.52 -3.33 13.31
N TRP A 73 1.05 -2.88 12.16
CA TRP A 73 1.82 -2.05 11.24
C TRP A 73 1.08 -0.75 10.94
N THR A 74 1.79 0.37 11.07
CA THR A 74 1.32 1.68 10.64
C THR A 74 2.12 2.11 9.42
N LEU A 75 1.42 2.40 8.33
CA LEU A 75 2.02 2.78 7.05
C LEU A 75 1.60 4.19 6.67
N THR A 76 2.57 5.05 6.39
CA THR A 76 2.31 6.41 5.90
C THR A 76 2.35 6.43 4.38
N LEU A 77 1.25 6.84 3.75
CA LEU A 77 1.08 6.87 2.29
C LEU A 77 1.53 8.19 1.65
N ASN A 78 2.52 8.84 2.24
CA ASN A 78 3.16 10.03 1.69
C ASN A 78 4.66 9.77 1.65
N PRO A 79 5.36 10.03 0.52
CA PRO A 79 6.81 10.12 0.54
C PRO A 79 7.18 11.32 1.43
N VAL A 80 7.53 11.05 2.68
CA VAL A 80 8.11 12.07 3.55
C VAL A 80 9.54 12.28 3.09
N LYS A 81 9.90 13.50 2.68
CA LYS A 81 11.30 13.84 2.41
C LYS A 81 12.06 13.65 3.73
N GLY A 82 12.90 12.62 3.83
CA GLY A 82 13.57 12.22 5.08
C GLY A 82 12.82 11.20 5.96
N GLY A 83 11.75 10.57 5.47
CA GLY A 83 11.06 9.49 6.20
C GLY A 83 11.87 8.18 6.22
N ASN A 84 11.61 7.34 7.23
CA ASN A 84 12.37 6.09 7.44
C ASN A 84 12.05 4.96 6.45
N ALA A 85 10.96 5.06 5.70
CA ALA A 85 10.57 4.04 4.71
C ALA A 85 11.10 4.41 3.32
N ARG A 86 12.10 3.67 2.83
CA ARG A 86 12.62 3.84 1.46
C ARG A 86 11.58 3.35 0.46
N THR A 87 11.33 4.16 -0.56
CA THR A 87 10.41 3.82 -1.65
C THR A 87 11.07 3.95 -3.01
N SER A 88 10.67 3.09 -3.95
CA SER A 88 11.06 3.19 -5.35
C SER A 88 9.85 3.50 -6.22
N SER A 89 10.07 4.30 -7.27
CA SER A 89 9.08 4.53 -8.32
C SER A 89 8.75 3.23 -9.04
N VAL A 90 7.49 3.08 -9.44
CA VAL A 90 7.00 1.91 -10.18
C VAL A 90 6.42 2.40 -11.50
N ASN A 91 6.77 1.74 -12.60
CA ASN A 91 6.10 2.00 -13.88
C ASN A 91 4.61 1.67 -13.73
N PRO A 92 3.68 2.55 -14.14
CA PRO A 92 2.25 2.27 -14.04
C PRO A 92 1.82 0.93 -14.66
N LYS A 93 2.52 0.45 -15.69
CA LYS A 93 2.26 -0.84 -16.34
C LYS A 93 2.63 -2.06 -15.47
N ASP A 94 3.56 -1.87 -14.53
CA ASP A 94 4.02 -2.90 -13.59
C ASP A 94 3.28 -2.82 -12.25
N PHE A 95 2.33 -1.89 -12.12
CA PHE A 95 1.56 -1.75 -10.90
C PHE A 95 0.56 -2.91 -10.76
N PRO A 96 0.42 -3.54 -9.56
CA PRO A 96 -0.46 -4.69 -9.40
C PRO A 96 -1.93 -4.35 -9.73
N ALA A 97 -2.47 -5.00 -10.77
CA ALA A 97 -3.87 -4.92 -11.19
C ALA A 97 -4.81 -5.63 -10.22
#